data_AF-A0A518DRF3-F1
#
_entry.id   AF-A0A518DRF3-F1
#
_cell.length_a   1.000
_cell.length_b   1.000
_cell.length_c   1.000
_cell.angle_alpha   90.00
_cell.angle_beta   90.00
_cell.angle_gamma   90.00
#
_symmetry.space_group_name_H-M   'P 1'
#
loop_
_entity.id
_entity.type
_entity.pdbx_description
1 polymer ?
#
loop_
_entity_poly.entity_id
_entity_poly.type
_entity_poly.pdbx_seq_one_letter_code
_entity_poly.pdbx_strand_id
1 'polypeptide(L)'
;MPSDPDAFVQQLPGLLRNLADPTTPHTVAELWCRISAFDWDRSAPVLLGELQTGPAPVQCLVMEVLVEEAELNGDAGLLAFLAPVRQLLEHPDRLVRGAAIGVVRSLSTLDQETIEALRRRAAEDELLLAREALLALIEQDDAMVEEFARWLGESSW
;
A
#
# COMPACT_ATOMS: atom_id res chain seq x y z
N MET A 1 26.27 -9.29 5.06
CA MET A 1 24.90 -9.78 4.81
C MET A 1 24.74 -11.04 5.63
N PRO A 2 23.73 -11.15 6.52
CA PRO A 2 23.47 -12.41 7.20
C PRO A 2 23.29 -13.51 6.14
N SER A 3 23.98 -14.64 6.26
CA SER A 3 23.83 -15.78 5.34
C SER A 3 22.66 -16.70 5.73
N ASP A 4 21.90 -16.29 6.74
CA ASP A 4 20.87 -17.07 7.41
C ASP A 4 19.53 -16.33 7.32
N PRO A 5 18.55 -16.84 6.56
CA PRO A 5 17.19 -16.28 6.47
C PRO A 5 16.53 -16.10 7.84
N ASP A 6 16.77 -16.99 8.80
CA ASP A 6 16.12 -16.90 10.12
C ASP A 6 16.68 -15.73 10.92
N ALA A 7 17.99 -15.49 10.82
CA ALA A 7 18.63 -14.34 11.43
C ALA A 7 18.14 -13.01 10.82
N PHE A 8 17.87 -12.98 9.51
CA PHE A 8 17.30 -11.80 8.84
C PHE A 8 15.88 -11.52 9.33
N VAL A 9 14.99 -12.53 9.32
CA VAL A 9 13.59 -12.38 9.75
C VAL A 9 13.50 -11.90 11.20
N GLN A 10 14.38 -12.40 12.09
CA GLN A 10 14.44 -11.92 13.48
C GLN A 10 14.87 -10.45 13.61
N GLN A 11 15.68 -9.95 12.68
CA GLN A 11 16.16 -8.56 12.68
C GLN A 11 15.24 -7.60 11.94
N LEU A 12 14.36 -8.12 11.08
CA LEU A 12 13.48 -7.34 10.21
C LEU A 12 12.65 -6.27 10.97
N PRO A 13 12.04 -6.54 12.15
CA PRO A 13 11.36 -5.50 12.93
C PRO A 13 12.26 -4.32 13.30
N GLY A 14 13.49 -4.60 13.73
CA GLY A 14 14.47 -3.58 14.09
C GLY A 14 14.94 -2.80 12.87
N LEU A 15 15.15 -3.50 11.76
CA LEU A 15 15.51 -2.87 10.48
C LEU A 15 14.42 -1.89 10.02
N LEU A 16 13.15 -2.33 9.99
CA LEU A 16 12.02 -1.49 9.59
C LEU A 16 11.91 -0.22 10.43
N ARG A 17 12.08 -0.32 11.76
CA ARG A 17 12.07 0.86 12.65
C ARG A 17 13.20 1.84 12.34
N ASN A 18 14.40 1.33 12.05
CA ASN A 18 15.54 2.18 11.71
C ASN A 18 15.38 2.85 10.34
N LEU A 19 14.85 2.12 9.36
CA LEU A 19 14.62 2.63 8.00
C LEU A 19 13.43 3.59 7.94
N ALA A 20 12.42 3.41 8.78
CA ALA A 20 11.28 4.33 8.86
C ALA A 20 11.65 5.72 9.43
N ASP A 21 12.86 5.89 9.96
CA ASP A 21 13.42 7.20 10.25
C ASP A 21 13.74 7.94 8.93
N PRO A 22 13.15 9.11 8.65
CA PRO A 22 13.34 9.83 7.39
C PRO A 22 14.78 10.30 7.16
N THR A 23 15.63 10.27 8.20
CA THR A 23 17.05 10.60 8.10
C THR A 23 17.92 9.41 7.72
N THR A 24 17.39 8.19 7.75
CA THR A 24 18.11 6.97 7.37
C THR A 24 18.04 6.80 5.85
N PRO A 25 19.17 6.93 5.12
CA PRO A 25 19.18 6.80 3.67
C PRO A 25 18.91 5.35 3.27
N HIS A 26 17.84 5.14 2.51
CA HIS A 26 17.50 3.86 1.89
C HIS A 26 16.55 4.09 0.72
N THR A 27 16.35 3.05 -0.09
CA THR A 27 15.23 2.99 -1.03
C THR A 27 14.34 1.81 -0.68
N VAL A 28 13.05 1.92 -1.00
CA VAL A 28 12.08 0.84 -0.83
C VAL A 28 12.48 -0.37 -1.67
N ALA A 29 12.91 -0.15 -2.92
CA ALA A 29 13.40 -1.21 -3.80
C ALA A 29 14.59 -1.98 -3.20
N GLU A 30 15.53 -1.32 -2.50
CA GLU A 30 16.62 -2.01 -1.80
C GLU A 30 16.11 -2.87 -0.64
N LEU A 31 15.13 -2.37 0.13
CA LEU A 31 14.53 -3.12 1.23
C LEU A 31 13.75 -4.34 0.71
N TRP A 32 12.91 -4.13 -0.32
CA TRP A 32 12.17 -5.18 -0.99
C TRP A 32 13.12 -6.25 -1.55
N CYS A 33 14.17 -5.85 -2.28
CA CYS A 33 15.19 -6.78 -2.79
C CYS A 33 15.80 -7.66 -1.69
N ARG A 34 16.06 -7.08 -0.51
CA ARG A 34 16.58 -7.85 0.63
C ARG A 34 15.55 -8.82 1.17
N ILE A 35 14.30 -8.39 1.35
CA ILE A 35 13.21 -9.26 1.81
C ILE A 35 13.03 -10.44 0.86
N SER A 36 12.92 -10.17 -0.44
CA SER A 36 12.75 -11.19 -1.47
C SER A 36 13.95 -12.14 -1.55
N ALA A 37 15.18 -11.64 -1.37
CA ALA A 37 16.38 -12.48 -1.32
C ALA A 37 16.45 -13.41 -0.10
N PHE A 38 15.78 -13.06 1.01
CA PHE A 38 15.75 -13.83 2.25
C PHE A 38 14.42 -14.54 2.51
N ASP A 39 13.65 -14.79 1.44
CA ASP A 39 12.33 -15.45 1.43
C ASP A 39 11.18 -14.53 1.88
N TRP A 40 10.35 -14.15 0.91
CA TRP A 40 9.14 -13.36 1.12
C TRP A 40 8.19 -14.04 2.10
N ASP A 41 7.94 -15.35 1.94
CA ASP A 41 6.94 -16.08 2.73
C ASP A 41 7.31 -16.14 4.21
N ARG A 42 8.63 -16.14 4.51
CA ARG A 42 9.12 -16.05 5.89
C ARG A 42 9.04 -14.65 6.47
N SER A 43 9.18 -13.63 5.63
CA SER A 43 9.17 -12.22 6.04
C SER A 43 7.75 -11.65 6.14
N ALA A 44 6.81 -12.15 5.33
CA ALA A 44 5.44 -11.65 5.25
C ALA A 44 4.70 -11.65 6.59
N PRO A 45 4.80 -12.67 7.47
CA PRO A 45 4.19 -12.62 8.80
C PRO A 45 4.73 -11.50 9.69
N VAL A 46 6.01 -11.15 9.56
CA VAL A 46 6.62 -10.03 10.29
C VAL A 46 6.12 -8.69 9.75
N LEU A 47 6.11 -8.53 8.43
CA LEU A 47 5.55 -7.35 7.76
C LEU A 47 4.08 -7.13 8.16
N LEU A 48 3.30 -8.21 8.18
CA LEU A 48 1.89 -8.18 8.59
C LEU A 48 1.73 -7.72 10.04
N GLY A 49 2.57 -8.23 10.95
CA GLY A 49 2.56 -7.81 12.35
C GLY A 49 2.90 -6.32 12.53
N GLU A 50 3.91 -5.83 11.81
CA GLU A 50 4.29 -4.41 11.83
C GLU A 50 3.24 -3.52 11.15
N LEU A 51 2.56 -4.00 10.10
CA LEU A 51 1.44 -3.29 9.48
C LEU A 51 0.26 -3.13 10.45
N GLN A 52 -0.04 -4.16 11.24
CA GLN A 52 -1.17 -4.16 12.17
C GLN A 52 -0.90 -3.38 13.46
N THR A 53 0.34 -3.38 13.96
CA THR A 53 0.65 -2.91 15.31
C THR A 53 1.82 -1.93 15.40
N GLY A 54 2.56 -1.75 14.30
CA GLY A 54 3.69 -0.84 14.24
C GLY A 54 3.26 0.63 14.26
N PRO A 55 4.20 1.55 14.57
CA PRO A 55 3.93 2.98 14.49
C PRO A 55 3.74 3.43 13.03
N ALA A 56 3.03 4.54 12.83
CA ALA A 56 2.67 5.06 11.51
C ALA A 56 3.81 5.09 10.46
N PRO A 57 5.04 5.56 10.78
CA PRO A 57 6.15 5.53 9.82
C PRO A 57 6.54 4.12 9.36
N VAL A 58 6.45 3.13 10.25
CA VAL A 58 6.73 1.73 9.91
C VAL A 58 5.60 1.16 9.06
N GLN A 59 4.34 1.47 9.38
CA GLN A 59 3.20 1.06 8.55
C GLN A 59 3.31 1.61 7.13
N CYS A 60 3.68 2.90 6.98
CA CYS A 60 3.95 3.52 5.69
C CYS A 60 5.07 2.78 4.93
N LEU A 61 6.22 2.54 5.56
CA LEU A 61 7.32 1.81 4.92
C LEU A 61 6.93 0.39 4.52
N VAL A 62 6.18 -0.33 5.36
CA VAL A 62 5.68 -1.66 5.01
C VAL A 62 4.76 -1.58 3.79
N MET A 63 3.82 -0.63 3.74
CA MET A 63 2.94 -0.44 2.60
C MET A 63 3.70 -0.09 1.31
N GLU A 64 4.77 0.69 1.39
CA GLU A 64 5.65 0.93 0.24
C GLU A 64 6.31 -0.38 -0.25
N VAL A 65 6.73 -1.25 0.66
CA VAL A 65 7.22 -2.61 0.29
C VAL A 65 6.12 -3.44 -0.37
N LEU A 66 4.86 -3.32 0.07
CA LEU A 66 3.74 -4.02 -0.56
C LEU A 66 3.43 -3.50 -1.97
N VAL A 67 3.57 -2.18 -2.20
CA VAL A 67 3.47 -1.59 -3.54
C VAL A 67 4.51 -2.21 -4.48
N GLU A 68 5.77 -2.25 -4.05
CA GLU A 68 6.86 -2.84 -4.84
C GLU A 68 6.59 -4.32 -5.15
N GLU A 69 6.07 -5.08 -4.17
CA GLU A 69 5.67 -6.48 -4.37
C GLU A 69 4.52 -6.62 -5.37
N ALA A 70 3.49 -5.78 -5.29
CA ALA A 70 2.37 -5.78 -6.23
C ALA A 70 2.85 -5.52 -7.67
N GLU A 71 3.71 -4.52 -7.83
CA GLU A 71 4.21 -4.10 -9.15
C GLU A 71 5.12 -5.15 -9.80
N LEU A 72 5.92 -5.87 -9.00
CA LEU A 72 6.91 -6.83 -9.52
C LEU A 72 6.38 -8.26 -9.62
N ASN A 73 5.51 -8.68 -8.69
CA ASN A 73 5.07 -10.07 -8.55
C ASN A 73 3.54 -10.24 -8.59
N GLY A 74 2.77 -9.14 -8.57
CA GLY A 74 1.31 -9.17 -8.55
C GLY A 74 0.70 -9.48 -7.17
N ASP A 75 -0.61 -9.72 -7.15
CA ASP A 75 -1.40 -9.69 -5.90
C ASP A 75 -1.28 -10.95 -5.03
N ALA A 76 -0.72 -12.05 -5.56
CA ALA A 76 -0.78 -13.36 -4.90
C ALA A 76 -0.11 -13.37 -3.52
N GLY A 77 1.03 -12.68 -3.37
CA GLY A 77 1.75 -12.54 -2.11
C GLY A 77 1.09 -11.58 -1.10
N LEU A 78 0.05 -10.85 -1.52
CA LEU A 78 -0.55 -9.76 -0.76
C LEU A 78 -1.89 -10.09 -0.10
N LEU A 79 -2.45 -11.27 -0.35
CA LEU A 79 -3.78 -11.67 0.14
C LEU A 79 -3.94 -11.49 1.65
N ALA A 80 -2.91 -11.79 2.45
CA ALA A 80 -2.95 -11.65 3.91
C ALA A 80 -2.97 -10.18 4.39
N PHE A 81 -2.56 -9.25 3.53
CA PHE A 81 -2.44 -7.82 3.85
C PHE A 81 -3.68 -7.01 3.48
N LEU A 82 -4.55 -7.53 2.61
CA LEU A 82 -5.69 -6.78 2.07
C LEU A 82 -6.62 -6.23 3.16
N ALA A 83 -6.98 -7.06 4.15
CA ALA A 83 -7.86 -6.63 5.24
C ALA A 83 -7.20 -5.55 6.14
N PRO A 84 -5.94 -5.72 6.61
CA PRO A 84 -5.21 -4.64 7.29
C PRO A 84 -5.08 -3.36 6.47
N VAL A 85 -4.70 -3.45 5.19
CA VAL A 85 -4.57 -2.27 4.31
C VAL A 85 -5.92 -1.55 4.18
N ARG A 86 -7.02 -2.29 3.99
CA ARG A 86 -8.37 -1.71 3.97
C ARG A 86 -8.71 -0.99 5.28
N GLN A 87 -8.32 -1.52 6.43
CA GLN A 87 -8.50 -0.84 7.71
C GLN A 87 -7.70 0.47 7.78
N LEU A 88 -6.50 0.50 7.20
CA LEU A 88 -5.65 1.70 7.19
C LEU A 88 -6.16 2.81 6.28
N LEU A 89 -7.09 2.54 5.35
CA LEU A 89 -7.83 3.60 4.63
C LEU A 89 -8.66 4.48 5.58
N GLU A 90 -8.99 3.98 6.78
CA GLU A 90 -9.74 4.70 7.82
C GLU A 90 -8.82 5.25 8.93
N HIS A 91 -7.49 5.15 8.76
CA HIS A 91 -6.54 5.60 9.77
C HIS A 91 -6.60 7.14 9.98
N PRO A 92 -6.46 7.67 11.21
CA PRO A 92 -6.53 9.11 11.45
C PRO A 92 -5.36 9.91 10.83
N ASP A 93 -4.19 9.30 10.72
CA ASP A 93 -3.04 9.90 10.04
C ASP A 93 -3.18 9.83 8.52
N ARG A 94 -3.12 11.00 7.87
CA ARG A 94 -3.23 11.15 6.42
C ARG A 94 -2.11 10.45 5.63
N LEU A 95 -0.90 10.36 6.19
CA LEU A 95 0.23 9.71 5.51
C LEU A 95 -0.01 8.20 5.43
N VAL A 96 -0.56 7.62 6.50
CA VAL A 96 -0.95 6.22 6.54
C VAL A 96 -2.10 5.96 5.56
N ARG A 97 -3.12 6.82 5.51
CA ARG A 97 -4.20 6.70 4.51
C ARG A 97 -3.67 6.78 3.09
N GLY A 98 -2.79 7.73 2.80
CA GLY A 98 -2.16 7.89 1.49
C GLY A 98 -1.37 6.66 1.06
N ALA A 99 -0.57 6.09 1.96
CA ALA A 99 0.15 4.84 1.70
C ALA A 99 -0.81 3.66 1.47
N ALA A 100 -1.91 3.57 2.22
CA ALA A 100 -2.92 2.53 2.02
C ALA A 100 -3.62 2.66 0.67
N ILE A 101 -3.97 3.88 0.24
CA ILE A 101 -4.49 4.16 -1.10
C ILE A 101 -3.47 3.73 -2.17
N GLY A 102 -2.18 4.01 -1.95
CA GLY A 102 -1.09 3.58 -2.84
C GLY A 102 -1.07 2.06 -3.06
N VAL A 103 -1.11 1.28 -1.97
CA VAL A 103 -1.18 -0.19 -2.08
C VAL A 103 -2.39 -0.63 -2.86
N VAL A 104 -3.58 -0.11 -2.51
CA VAL A 104 -4.83 -0.47 -3.17
C VAL A 104 -4.80 -0.15 -4.66
N ARG A 105 -4.22 0.99 -5.04
CA ARG A 105 -4.07 1.38 -6.44
C ARG A 105 -3.16 0.43 -7.23
N SER A 106 -2.14 -0.14 -6.60
CA SER A 106 -1.22 -1.10 -7.25
C SER A 106 -1.80 -2.51 -7.38
N LEU A 107 -2.97 -2.80 -6.80
CA LEU A 107 -3.63 -4.11 -6.94
C LEU A 107 -4.34 -4.23 -8.29
N SER A 108 -4.32 -5.44 -8.85
CA SER A 108 -4.97 -5.72 -10.14
C SER A 108 -6.50 -5.73 -10.06
N THR A 109 -7.05 -6.08 -8.90
CA THR A 109 -8.50 -6.13 -8.66
C THR A 109 -8.84 -5.72 -7.23
N LEU A 110 -9.92 -4.96 -7.07
CA LEU A 110 -10.44 -4.58 -5.76
C LEU A 110 -11.73 -5.31 -5.42
N ASP A 111 -11.84 -5.73 -4.16
CA ASP A 111 -13.12 -6.18 -3.62
C ASP A 111 -14.07 -4.99 -3.36
N GLN A 112 -15.36 -5.29 -3.29
CA GLN A 112 -16.40 -4.28 -3.12
C GLN A 112 -16.22 -3.44 -1.84
N GLU A 113 -15.75 -4.04 -0.75
CA GLU A 113 -15.51 -3.34 0.51
C GLU A 113 -14.38 -2.29 0.37
N THR A 114 -13.34 -2.61 -0.38
CA THR A 114 -12.22 -1.71 -0.65
C THR A 114 -12.66 -0.58 -1.57
N ILE A 115 -13.46 -0.87 -2.60
CA ILE A 115 -14.08 0.15 -3.48
C ILE A 115 -14.93 1.12 -2.65
N GLU A 116 -15.75 0.64 -1.73
CA GLU A 116 -16.58 1.49 -0.87
C GLU A 116 -15.75 2.35 0.08
N ALA A 117 -14.65 1.81 0.63
CA ALA A 117 -13.72 2.57 1.45
C ALA A 117 -13.05 3.70 0.63
N LEU A 118 -12.58 3.40 -0.59
CA LEU A 118 -12.03 4.40 -1.50
C LEU A 118 -13.05 5.49 -1.86
N ARG A 119 -14.31 5.11 -2.12
CA ARG A 119 -15.39 6.09 -2.40
C ARG A 119 -15.61 7.05 -1.25
N ARG A 120 -15.60 6.56 0.00
CA ARG A 120 -15.66 7.44 1.18
C ARG A 120 -14.46 8.37 1.23
N ARG A 121 -13.24 7.87 0.99
CA ARG A 121 -12.03 8.71 0.94
C ARG A 121 -12.07 9.76 -0.16
N ALA A 122 -12.48 9.40 -1.37
CA ALA A 122 -12.69 10.35 -2.45
C ALA A 122 -13.66 11.49 -2.10
N ALA A 123 -14.66 11.23 -1.24
CA ALA A 123 -15.67 12.22 -0.84
C ALA A 123 -15.30 13.04 0.41
N GLU A 124 -14.56 12.46 1.34
CA GLU A 124 -14.37 13.00 2.70
C GLU A 124 -12.97 13.53 2.98
N ASP A 125 -11.95 13.06 2.24
CA ASP A 125 -10.56 13.42 2.51
C ASP A 125 -10.14 14.76 1.89
N GLU A 126 -8.96 15.26 2.29
CA GLU A 126 -8.38 16.45 1.66
C GLU A 126 -8.06 16.22 0.18
N LEU A 127 -8.10 17.29 -0.63
CA LEU A 127 -8.06 17.22 -2.09
C LEU A 127 -6.96 16.30 -2.65
N LEU A 128 -5.77 16.31 -2.05
CA LEU A 128 -4.66 15.46 -2.48
C LEU A 128 -4.98 13.97 -2.30
N LEU A 129 -5.48 13.57 -1.13
CA LEU A 129 -5.86 12.19 -0.85
C LEU A 129 -7.13 11.78 -1.61
N ALA A 130 -8.12 12.67 -1.67
CA ALA A 130 -9.33 12.45 -2.45
C ALA A 130 -9.00 12.19 -3.93
N ARG A 131 -8.04 12.93 -4.50
CA ARG A 131 -7.53 12.70 -5.85
C ARG A 131 -6.91 11.33 -6.00
N GLU A 132 -6.03 10.90 -5.09
CA GLU A 132 -5.41 9.58 -5.18
C GLU A 132 -6.45 8.45 -5.04
N ALA A 133 -7.45 8.61 -4.17
CA ALA A 133 -8.54 7.66 -4.06
C ALA A 133 -9.39 7.58 -5.34
N LEU A 134 -9.66 8.72 -5.98
CA LEU A 134 -10.35 8.76 -7.28
C LEU A 134 -9.54 8.09 -8.38
N LEU A 135 -8.23 8.33 -8.45
CA LEU A 135 -7.36 7.66 -9.41
C LEU A 135 -7.39 6.14 -9.21
N ALA A 136 -7.30 5.68 -7.97
CA ALA A 136 -7.41 4.26 -7.65
C ALA A 136 -8.76 3.66 -8.07
N LEU A 137 -9.87 4.40 -7.96
CA LEU A 137 -11.18 3.94 -8.43
C LEU A 137 -11.29 3.89 -9.96
N ILE A 138 -10.75 4.91 -10.64
CA ILE A 138 -10.80 5.04 -12.10
C ILE A 138 -9.96 3.93 -12.76
N GLU A 139 -8.80 3.59 -12.20
CA GLU A 139 -7.92 2.53 -12.71
C GLU A 139 -8.55 1.12 -12.61
N GLN A 140 -9.63 0.96 -11.84
CA GLN A 140 -10.30 -0.33 -11.62
C GLN A 140 -11.57 -0.54 -12.45
N ASP A 141 -12.11 0.52 -13.06
CA ASP A 141 -13.39 0.47 -13.76
C ASP A 141 -13.38 1.34 -15.02
N ASP A 142 -13.10 0.71 -16.17
CA ASP A 142 -13.17 1.35 -17.48
C ASP A 142 -14.55 1.96 -17.76
N ALA A 143 -15.65 1.40 -17.22
CA ALA A 143 -16.98 1.97 -17.41
C ALA A 143 -17.14 3.31 -16.68
N MET A 144 -16.48 3.46 -15.53
CA MET A 144 -16.40 4.74 -14.81
C MET A 144 -15.62 5.77 -15.61
N VAL A 145 -14.51 5.37 -16.25
CA VAL A 145 -13.75 6.23 -17.17
C VAL A 145 -14.65 6.72 -18.31
N GLU A 146 -15.39 5.81 -18.95
CA GLU A 146 -16.31 6.15 -20.04
C GLU A 146 -17.44 7.10 -19.60
N GLU A 147 -17.99 6.90 -18.41
CA GLU A 147 -19.01 7.78 -17.83
C GLU A 147 -18.46 9.18 -17.55
N PHE A 148 -17.28 9.29 -16.94
CA PHE A 148 -16.61 10.56 -16.74
C PHE A 148 -16.30 11.27 -18.06
N ALA A 149 -15.80 10.55 -19.06
CA ALA A 149 -15.51 11.11 -20.38
C ALA A 149 -16.79 11.64 -21.06
N ARG A 150 -17.90 10.90 -20.95
CA ARG A 150 -19.21 11.33 -21.44
C ARG A 150 -19.69 12.60 -20.75
N TRP A 151 -19.62 12.64 -19.42
CA TRP A 151 -20.02 13.81 -18.64
C TRP A 151 -19.21 15.06 -19.01
N LEU A 152 -17.90 14.93 -19.22
CA LEU A 152 -17.04 16.04 -19.68
C LEU A 152 -17.37 16.49 -21.11
N GLY A 153 -17.67 15.54 -22.00
CA GLY A 153 -18.11 15.82 -23.37
C GLY A 153 -19.46 16.55 -23.42
N GLU A 154 -20.37 16.23 -22.50
CA GLU A 154 -21.68 16.89 -22.34
C GLU A 154 -21.59 18.23 -21.60
N SER A 155 -20.54 18.43 -20.78
CA SER A 155 -20.31 19.66 -20.00
C SER A 155 -19.46 20.70 -20.74
N SER A 156 -19.10 20.46 -22.00
CA SER A 156 -18.39 21.42 -22.85
C SER A 156 -19.35 22.50 -23.36
N TRP A 157 -19.40 23.64 -22.68
CA TRP A 157 -20.05 24.88 -23.11
C TRP A 157 -19.05 25.84 -23.75
#